data_AF-A0A372QYT5-F1
#
_entry.id   AF-A0A372QYT5-F1
#
_cell.length_a   1.000
_cell.length_b   1.000
_cell.length_c   1.000
_cell.angle_alpha   90.00
_cell.angle_beta   90.00
_cell.angle_gamma   90.00
#
_symmetry.space_group_name_H-M   'P 1'
#
loop_
_entity.id
_entity.type
_entity.pdbx_description
1 polymer ?
#
loop_
_entity_poly.entity_id
_entity_poly.type
_entity_poly.pdbx_seq_one_letter_code
_entity_poly.pdbx_strand_id
1 'polypeptide(L)'
;MQSSQYAISDIIPIPQHIKVGKLVGNNECNLKPISERTNTLVCVNRTHPAKIEIKYNTNFPPPNVHTINEAKNLVNKLIEEEGKRARLEKKKEVNIPFVSDFGGNGKMTKYQKEIITKKEKQKSKRETDNIIKTYMKKGIVEDEWEWEAKSEREKADYYF
;
A
#
# COMPACT_ATOMS: atom_id res chain seq x y z
N MET A 1 -11.04 -31.02 19.74
CA MET A 1 -10.98 -29.55 19.52
C MET A 1 -12.28 -28.98 20.05
N GLN A 2 -12.26 -28.20 21.13
CA GLN A 2 -13.48 -27.56 21.64
C GLN A 2 -13.98 -26.59 20.57
N SER A 3 -15.18 -26.81 20.06
CA SER A 3 -15.86 -25.84 19.20
C SER A 3 -16.12 -24.58 20.02
N SER A 4 -15.37 -23.51 19.76
CA SER A 4 -15.68 -22.21 20.35
C SER A 4 -17.02 -21.75 19.79
N GLN A 5 -18.06 -21.85 20.62
CA GLN A 5 -19.38 -21.36 20.28
C GLN A 5 -19.37 -19.85 20.50
N TYR A 6 -19.65 -19.10 19.45
CA TYR A 6 -19.79 -17.65 19.51
C TYR A 6 -21.25 -17.30 19.25
N ALA A 7 -21.84 -16.51 20.16
CA ALA A 7 -23.16 -15.96 19.97
C ALA A 7 -23.07 -14.50 19.48
N ILE A 8 -24.01 -14.11 18.63
CA ILE A 8 -24.12 -12.74 18.13
C ILE A 8 -24.82 -11.91 19.20
N SER A 9 -24.17 -10.84 19.67
CA SER A 9 -24.77 -9.84 20.56
C SER A 9 -25.47 -8.74 19.80
N ASP A 10 -24.80 -8.19 18.78
CA ASP A 10 -25.29 -7.01 18.06
C ASP A 10 -24.83 -7.03 16.60
N ILE A 11 -25.61 -6.38 15.75
CA ILE A 11 -25.39 -6.30 14.31
C ILE A 11 -25.50 -4.84 13.88
N ILE A 12 -24.41 -4.31 13.35
CA ILE A 12 -24.32 -2.91 12.90
C ILE A 12 -24.25 -2.90 11.37
N PRO A 13 -25.24 -2.30 10.68
CA PRO A 13 -25.23 -2.22 9.23
C PRO A 13 -24.13 -1.26 8.74
N ILE A 14 -23.41 -1.66 7.69
CA ILE A 14 -22.40 -0.79 7.06
C ILE A 14 -23.09 0.08 6.00
N PRO A 15 -22.99 1.41 6.07
CA PRO A 15 -23.51 2.30 5.05
C PRO A 15 -22.92 2.02 3.66
N GLN A 16 -23.76 2.03 2.61
CA GLN A 16 -23.36 1.66 1.24
C GLN A 16 -22.23 2.54 0.64
N HIS A 17 -22.08 3.78 1.12
CA HIS A 17 -21.06 4.70 0.64
C HIS A 17 -19.66 4.42 1.22
N ILE A 18 -19.53 3.48 2.16
CA ILE A 18 -18.28 3.12 2.84
C ILE A 18 -17.80 1.78 2.27
N LYS A 19 -16.55 1.75 1.81
CA LYS A 19 -15.92 0.52 1.33
C LYS A 19 -15.54 -0.36 2.52
N VAL A 20 -16.05 -1.59 2.57
CA VAL A 20 -15.76 -2.56 3.64
C VAL A 20 -14.25 -2.75 3.87
N GLY A 21 -13.45 -2.84 2.81
CA GLY A 21 -12.00 -3.01 2.94
C GLY A 21 -11.30 -1.84 3.66
N LYS A 22 -11.81 -0.61 3.53
CA LYS A 22 -11.29 0.57 4.26
C LYS A 22 -11.67 0.52 5.73
N LEU A 23 -12.89 0.08 6.02
CA LEU A 23 -13.37 -0.08 7.39
C LEU A 23 -12.58 -1.16 8.15
N VAL A 24 -12.38 -2.33 7.54
CA VAL A 24 -11.64 -3.45 8.14
C VAL A 24 -10.14 -3.14 8.28
N GLY A 25 -9.57 -2.49 7.25
CA GLY A 25 -8.14 -2.27 7.15
C GLY A 25 -7.38 -3.52 6.69
N ASN A 26 -6.09 -3.36 6.41
CA ASN A 26 -5.23 -4.49 6.07
C ASN A 26 -5.06 -5.42 7.27
N ASN A 27 -5.25 -6.72 7.09
CA ASN A 27 -5.17 -7.73 8.16
C ASN A 27 -6.05 -7.39 9.39
N GLU A 28 -7.22 -6.78 9.15
CA GLU A 28 -8.18 -6.43 10.21
C GLU A 28 -7.63 -5.44 11.26
N CYS A 29 -6.61 -4.65 10.88
CA CYS A 29 -5.92 -3.74 11.81
C CYS A 29 -6.82 -2.70 12.47
N ASN A 30 -8.01 -2.41 11.92
CA ASN A 30 -8.96 -1.49 12.53
C ASN A 30 -9.95 -2.16 13.49
N LEU A 31 -10.35 -3.41 13.22
CA LEU A 31 -11.35 -4.13 14.03
C LEU A 31 -10.72 -4.98 15.13
N LYS A 32 -9.51 -5.46 14.92
CA LYS A 32 -8.75 -6.25 15.89
C LYS A 32 -8.51 -5.49 17.21
N PRO A 33 -8.09 -4.20 17.21
CA PRO A 33 -7.92 -3.45 18.46
C PRO A 33 -9.23 -3.27 19.24
N ILE A 34 -10.37 -3.16 18.55
CA ILE A 34 -11.70 -3.05 19.20
C ILE A 34 -12.04 -4.38 19.89
N SER A 35 -11.80 -5.49 19.19
CA SER A 35 -12.02 -6.83 19.71
C SER A 35 -11.16 -7.10 20.95
N GLU A 36 -9.87 -6.81 20.87
CA GLU A 36 -8.91 -6.97 21.99
C GLU A 36 -9.26 -6.10 23.19
N ARG A 37 -9.63 -4.83 22.96
CA ARG A 37 -9.96 -3.90 24.05
C ARG A 37 -11.24 -4.29 24.80
N THR A 38 -12.24 -4.81 24.08
CA THR A 38 -13.55 -5.09 24.66
C THR A 38 -13.75 -6.55 25.05
N ASN A 39 -12.74 -7.41 24.82
CA ASN A 39 -12.85 -8.86 24.94
C ASN A 39 -14.05 -9.44 24.18
N THR A 40 -14.38 -8.84 23.03
CA THR A 40 -15.42 -9.31 22.12
C THR A 40 -14.79 -9.72 20.79
N LEU A 41 -15.54 -10.45 19.96
CA LEU A 41 -15.15 -10.74 18.59
C LEU A 41 -15.92 -9.82 17.65
N VAL A 42 -15.27 -8.81 17.12
CA VAL A 42 -15.85 -7.90 16.12
C VAL A 42 -15.40 -8.35 14.74
N CYS A 43 -16.35 -8.80 13.93
CA CYS A 43 -16.07 -9.32 12.60
C CYS A 43 -17.03 -8.73 11.56
N VAL A 44 -16.62 -8.76 10.29
CA VAL A 44 -17.49 -8.31 9.20
C VAL A 44 -18.11 -9.50 8.49
N ASN A 45 -19.44 -9.51 8.46
CA ASN A 45 -20.20 -10.36 7.58
C ASN A 45 -20.29 -9.72 6.19
N ARG A 46 -19.69 -10.38 5.19
CA ARG A 46 -19.61 -9.93 3.80
C ARG A 46 -20.87 -10.24 2.98
N THR A 47 -22.00 -10.55 3.63
CA THR A 47 -23.32 -10.60 2.98
C THR A 47 -23.65 -9.28 2.28
N HIS A 48 -24.66 -9.28 1.42
CA HIS A 48 -25.13 -8.08 0.74
C HIS A 48 -26.53 -7.74 1.27
N PRO A 49 -26.70 -6.65 2.04
CA PRO A 49 -25.70 -5.65 2.45
C PRO A 49 -24.72 -6.16 3.53
N ALA A 50 -23.51 -5.59 3.54
CA ALA A 50 -22.45 -5.96 4.48
C ALA A 50 -22.77 -5.43 5.90
N LYS A 51 -22.44 -6.22 6.91
CA LYS A 51 -22.76 -5.94 8.32
C LYS A 51 -21.58 -6.26 9.21
N ILE A 52 -21.45 -5.54 10.32
CA ILE A 52 -20.48 -5.84 11.37
C ILE A 52 -21.23 -6.59 12.46
N GLU A 53 -20.69 -7.73 12.87
CA GLU A 53 -21.23 -8.57 13.92
C GLU A 53 -20.32 -8.47 15.13
N ILE A 54 -20.90 -8.10 16.27
CA ILE A 54 -20.24 -8.16 17.58
C ILE A 54 -20.67 -9.47 18.22
N LYS A 55 -19.70 -10.34 18.47
CA LYS A 55 -19.89 -11.68 19.03
C LYS A 55 -19.19 -11.81 20.37
N TYR A 56 -19.70 -12.71 21.20
CA TYR A 56 -19.06 -13.10 22.44
C TYR A 56 -18.94 -14.62 22.50
N ASN A 57 -17.92 -15.08 23.22
CA ASN A 57 -17.68 -16.49 23.39
C ASN A 57 -18.63 -17.04 24.47
N THR A 58 -19.44 -18.04 24.12
CA THR A 58 -20.42 -18.64 25.04
C THR A 58 -19.80 -19.61 26.04
N ASN A 59 -18.52 -19.96 25.87
CA ASN A 59 -17.77 -20.75 26.86
C ASN A 59 -17.43 -19.94 28.12
N PHE A 60 -17.58 -18.61 28.06
CA PHE A 60 -17.37 -17.70 29.19
C PHE A 60 -18.72 -17.10 29.62
N PRO A 61 -18.79 -16.55 30.86
CA PRO A 61 -19.93 -15.77 31.27
C PRO A 61 -20.24 -14.68 30.24
N PRO A 62 -21.53 -14.42 29.94
CA PRO A 62 -21.90 -13.40 28.98
C PRO A 62 -21.29 -12.05 29.40
N PRO A 63 -20.73 -11.29 28.45
CA PRO A 63 -20.10 -10.03 28.74
C PRO A 63 -21.12 -9.03 29.29
N ASN A 64 -20.68 -8.14 30.17
CA ASN A 64 -21.52 -7.09 30.72
C ASN A 64 -22.06 -6.21 29.57
N VAL A 65 -23.32 -5.78 29.66
CA VAL A 65 -23.96 -4.85 28.72
C VAL A 65 -23.09 -3.62 28.44
N HIS A 66 -22.36 -3.12 29.45
CA HIS A 66 -21.41 -2.01 29.27
C HIS A 66 -20.33 -2.33 28.22
N THR A 67 -19.76 -3.53 28.22
CA THR A 67 -18.67 -3.91 27.30
C THR A 67 -19.17 -4.06 25.86
N ILE A 68 -20.38 -4.60 25.66
CA ILE A 68 -21.02 -4.67 24.35
C ILE A 68 -21.33 -3.26 23.84
N ASN A 69 -21.84 -2.38 24.70
CA ASN A 69 -22.10 -0.98 24.34
C ASN A 69 -20.82 -0.21 24.02
N GLU A 70 -19.72 -0.47 24.75
CA GLU A 70 -18.41 0.12 24.42
C GLU A 70 -17.93 -0.34 23.05
N ALA A 71 -18.00 -1.64 22.74
CA ALA A 71 -17.66 -2.17 21.42
C ALA A 71 -18.52 -1.52 20.32
N LYS A 72 -19.83 -1.41 20.55
CA LYS A 72 -20.77 -0.75 19.63
C LYS A 72 -20.39 0.71 19.38
N ASN A 73 -20.07 1.45 20.43
CA ASN A 73 -19.66 2.85 20.31
C ASN A 73 -18.36 3.01 19.52
N LEU A 74 -17.38 2.14 19.76
CA LEU A 74 -16.12 2.14 19.02
C LEU A 74 -16.33 1.83 17.54
N VAL A 75 -17.17 0.84 17.22
CA VAL A 75 -17.52 0.49 15.85
C VAL A 75 -18.27 1.64 15.16
N ASN A 76 -19.25 2.24 15.80
CA ASN A 76 -19.98 3.39 15.26
C ASN A 76 -19.06 4.57 14.97
N LYS A 77 -18.13 4.87 15.90
CA LYS A 77 -17.12 5.91 15.70
C LYS A 77 -16.24 5.64 14.48
N LEU A 78 -15.80 4.38 14.29
CA LEU A 78 -15.02 3.98 13.12
C LEU A 78 -15.80 4.18 11.81
N ILE A 79 -17.08 3.80 11.79
CA ILE A 79 -17.97 4.02 10.64
C ILE A 79 -18.11 5.51 10.33
N GLU A 80 -18.30 6.35 11.34
CA GLU A 80 -18.41 7.80 11.16
C GLU A 80 -17.12 8.42 10.62
N GLU A 81 -15.96 8.02 11.14
CA GLU A 81 -14.66 8.51 10.70
C GLU A 81 -14.37 8.13 9.24
N GLU A 82 -14.65 6.88 8.85
CA GLU A 82 -14.52 6.43 7.47
C GLU A 82 -15.56 7.09 6.56
N GLY A 83 -16.78 7.32 7.05
CA GLY A 83 -17.79 8.11 6.33
C GLY A 83 -17.34 9.55 6.05
N LYS A 84 -16.68 10.21 7.03
CA LYS A 84 -16.09 11.54 6.86
C LYS A 84 -14.95 11.53 5.84
N ARG A 85 -14.06 10.53 5.89
CA ARG A 85 -12.96 10.34 4.93
C ARG A 85 -13.48 10.12 3.51
N ALA A 86 -14.47 9.26 3.33
CA ALA A 86 -15.11 9.01 2.03
C ALA A 86 -15.74 10.29 1.45
N ARG A 87 -16.35 11.14 2.27
CA ARG A 87 -16.89 12.44 1.84
C ARG A 87 -15.78 13.42 1.41
N LEU A 88 -14.64 13.41 2.08
CA LEU A 88 -13.49 14.25 1.72
C LEU A 88 -12.83 13.79 0.42
N GLU A 89 -12.75 12.48 0.16
CA GLU A 89 -12.27 11.94 -1.11
C GLU A 89 -13.12 12.42 -2.29
N LYS A 90 -14.46 12.37 -2.16
CA LYS A 90 -15.38 12.92 -3.18
C LYS A 90 -15.16 14.41 -3.44
N LYS A 91 -14.90 15.20 -2.39
CA LYS A 91 -14.60 16.64 -2.55
C LYS A 91 -13.24 16.90 -3.21
N LYS A 92 -12.25 16.02 -2.97
CA LYS A 92 -10.95 16.10 -3.65
C LYS A 92 -11.09 15.71 -5.11
N GLU A 93 -11.80 14.66 -5.47
CA GLU A 93 -12.03 14.30 -6.88
C GLU A 93 -12.70 15.44 -7.69
N VAL A 94 -13.65 16.15 -7.09
CA VAL A 94 -14.29 17.34 -7.71
C VAL A 94 -13.34 18.55 -7.79
N ASN A 95 -12.25 18.56 -7.02
CA ASN A 95 -11.35 19.70 -6.88
C ASN A 95 -9.87 19.31 -7.07
N ILE A 96 -9.59 18.29 -7.89
CA ILE A 96 -8.28 18.15 -8.52
C ILE A 96 -8.43 18.87 -9.87
N PRO A 97 -7.91 20.09 -10.05
CA PRO A 97 -7.67 20.62 -11.37
C PRO A 97 -6.52 19.79 -11.99
N PHE A 98 -6.86 18.59 -12.44
CA PHE A 98 -5.98 17.78 -13.26
C PHE A 98 -6.07 18.34 -14.68
N VAL A 99 -5.21 19.30 -14.98
CA VAL A 99 -4.74 19.57 -16.34
C VAL A 99 -5.87 19.80 -17.37
N SER A 100 -6.68 20.83 -17.15
CA SER A 100 -7.23 21.65 -18.23
C SER A 100 -6.64 23.03 -17.96
N ASP A 101 -5.60 23.49 -18.64
CA ASP A 101 -5.72 24.02 -19.98
C ASP A 101 -4.39 23.90 -20.77
N PHE A 102 -4.35 23.00 -21.75
CA PHE A 102 -3.52 23.22 -22.93
C PHE A 102 -4.20 24.32 -23.75
N GLY A 103 -3.82 25.58 -23.54
CA GLY A 103 -4.37 26.66 -24.36
C GLY A 103 -4.29 28.09 -23.84
N GLY A 104 -3.33 28.46 -23.00
CA GLY A 104 -3.19 29.85 -22.59
C GLY A 104 -1.88 30.11 -21.88
N ASN A 105 -1.32 31.31 -22.06
CA ASN A 105 -0.03 31.78 -21.56
C ASN A 105 0.04 31.86 -20.01
N GLY A 106 -0.13 30.72 -19.34
CA GLY A 106 -0.16 30.56 -17.89
C GLY A 106 1.24 30.36 -17.33
N LYS A 107 1.73 31.34 -16.58
CA LYS A 107 3.03 31.30 -15.91
C LYS A 107 3.11 30.09 -14.97
N MET A 108 4.08 29.21 -15.23
CA MET A 108 4.34 28.00 -14.43
C MET A 108 4.67 28.36 -12.97
N THR A 109 3.94 27.78 -12.02
CA THR A 109 4.13 28.04 -10.57
C THR A 109 5.52 27.57 -10.11
N LYS A 110 6.06 28.20 -9.05
CA LYS A 110 7.39 27.85 -8.49
C LYS A 110 7.49 26.38 -8.09
N TYR A 111 6.41 25.82 -7.55
CA TYR A 111 6.33 24.40 -7.15
C TYR A 111 6.35 23.46 -8.37
N GLN A 112 5.68 23.80 -9.47
CA GLN A 112 5.72 23.00 -10.70
C GLN A 112 7.13 22.97 -11.31
N LYS A 113 7.84 24.11 -11.31
CA LYS A 113 9.26 24.19 -11.71
C LYS A 113 10.14 23.28 -10.84
N GLU A 114 9.88 23.24 -9.54
CA GLU A 114 10.63 22.40 -8.62
C GLU A 114 10.38 20.89 -8.84
N ILE A 115 9.13 20.50 -9.14
CA ILE A 115 8.79 19.11 -9.45
C ILE A 115 9.43 18.65 -10.76
N ILE A 116 9.38 19.48 -11.81
CA ILE A 116 10.00 19.17 -13.11
C ILE A 116 11.51 19.03 -12.95
N THR A 117 12.16 20.00 -12.30
CA THR A 117 13.61 19.97 -12.08
C THR A 117 14.05 18.77 -11.23
N LYS A 118 13.28 18.38 -10.21
CA LYS A 118 13.56 17.15 -9.43
C LYS A 118 13.45 15.89 -10.27
N LYS A 119 12.44 15.77 -11.14
CA LYS A 119 12.28 14.63 -12.06
C LYS A 119 13.42 14.58 -13.08
N GLU A 120 13.83 15.72 -13.61
CA GLU A 120 14.90 15.84 -14.60
C GLU A 120 16.26 15.46 -14.01
N LYS A 121 16.59 15.95 -12.81
CA LYS A 121 17.79 15.53 -12.06
C LYS A 121 17.81 14.02 -11.79
N GLN A 122 16.66 13.44 -11.45
CA GLN A 122 16.56 12.00 -11.21
C GLN A 122 16.75 11.18 -12.50
N LYS A 123 16.25 11.66 -13.64
CA LYS A 123 16.46 11.03 -14.95
C LYS A 123 17.93 11.10 -15.37
N SER A 124 18.55 12.27 -15.25
CA SER A 124 19.98 12.47 -15.53
C SER A 124 20.86 11.55 -14.68
N LYS A 125 20.58 11.42 -13.37
CA LYS A 125 21.32 10.50 -12.50
C LYS A 125 21.21 9.04 -12.95
N ARG A 126 20.02 8.60 -13.39
CA ARG A 126 19.83 7.24 -13.93
C ARG A 126 20.59 7.02 -15.23
N GLU A 127 20.66 8.04 -16.09
CA GLU A 127 21.43 7.98 -17.34
C GLU A 127 22.92 7.88 -17.06
N THR A 128 23.47 8.69 -16.12
CA THR A 128 24.88 8.57 -15.72
C THR A 128 25.20 7.22 -15.09
N ASP A 129 24.32 6.72 -14.20
CA ASP A 129 24.49 5.41 -13.57
C ASP A 129 24.48 4.27 -14.62
N ASN A 130 23.64 4.38 -15.66
CA ASN A 130 23.58 3.40 -16.75
C ASN A 130 24.82 3.48 -17.64
N ILE A 131 25.33 4.68 -17.94
CA ILE A 131 26.57 4.87 -18.70
C ILE A 131 27.75 4.25 -17.94
N ILE A 132 27.91 4.56 -16.65
CA ILE A 132 28.98 4.01 -15.80
C ILE A 132 28.92 2.48 -15.76
N LYS A 133 27.73 1.90 -15.58
CA LYS A 133 27.54 0.43 -15.64
C LYS A 133 27.94 -0.15 -16.99
N THR A 134 27.66 0.54 -18.09
CA THR A 134 28.01 0.08 -19.43
C THR A 134 29.53 0.11 -19.65
N TYR A 135 30.21 1.14 -19.17
CA TYR A 135 31.68 1.23 -19.20
C TYR A 135 32.34 0.15 -18.33
N MET A 136 31.88 -0.05 -17.10
CA MET A 136 32.39 -1.11 -16.22
C MET A 136 32.17 -2.51 -16.81
N LYS A 137 31.07 -2.73 -17.53
CA LYS A 137 30.78 -4.01 -18.20
C LYS A 137 31.65 -4.23 -19.44
N LYS A 138 32.09 -3.16 -20.12
CA LYS A 138 33.02 -3.23 -21.27
C LYS A 138 34.48 -3.37 -20.83
N GLY A 139 34.90 -2.74 -19.73
CA GLY A 139 36.25 -2.87 -19.18
C GLY A 139 36.55 -4.18 -18.46
N ILE A 140 35.57 -5.11 -18.37
CA ILE A 140 35.79 -6.51 -17.94
C ILE A 140 36.11 -7.41 -19.15
N VAL A 141 36.13 -6.86 -20.37
CA VAL A 141 36.62 -7.54 -21.58
C VAL A 141 37.89 -6.82 -22.05
N GLU A 142 38.95 -6.88 -21.24
CA GLU A 142 40.32 -6.61 -21.67
C GLU A 142 41.24 -7.69 -21.11
N ASP A 143 41.14 -8.90 -21.67
CA ASP A 143 42.23 -9.88 -21.74
C ASP A 143 42.38 -10.38 -23.19
N GLU A 144 42.04 -9.55 -24.19
CA GLU A 144 42.27 -9.85 -25.62
C GLU A 144 43.69 -9.51 -26.08
N TRP A 145 44.52 -8.86 -25.26
CA TRP A 145 45.95 -8.62 -25.54
C TRP A 145 46.86 -9.81 -25.20
N GLU A 146 46.38 -10.84 -24.48
CA GLU A 146 47.18 -12.04 -24.19
C GLU A 146 47.10 -13.12 -25.29
N TRP A 147 46.13 -13.06 -26.20
CA TRP A 147 45.96 -14.08 -27.24
C TRP A 147 46.90 -13.89 -28.44
N GLU A 148 47.21 -12.65 -28.84
CA GLU A 148 48.14 -12.40 -29.95
C GLU A 148 49.59 -12.74 -29.57
N ALA A 149 49.99 -12.52 -28.30
CA ALA A 149 51.34 -12.84 -27.82
C ALA A 149 51.63 -14.36 -27.68
N LYS A 150 50.58 -15.20 -27.64
CA LYS A 150 50.71 -16.67 -27.51
C LYS A 150 50.76 -17.37 -28.87
N SER A 151 50.04 -16.86 -29.87
CA SER A 151 50.08 -17.34 -31.26
C SER A 151 51.44 -17.11 -31.95
N GLU A 152 52.16 -16.05 -31.60
CA GLU A 152 53.50 -15.79 -32.17
C GLU A 152 54.60 -16.66 -31.55
N ARG A 153 54.46 -17.09 -30.29
CA ARG A 153 55.40 -18.02 -29.65
C ARG A 153 55.25 -19.46 -30.15
N GLU A 154 54.03 -19.93 -30.44
CA GLU A 154 53.82 -21.30 -30.93
C GLU A 154 54.22 -21.50 -32.40
N LYS A 155 54.43 -20.43 -33.19
CA LYS A 155 54.99 -20.53 -34.56
C LYS A 155 56.51 -20.59 -34.61
N ALA A 156 57.21 -20.22 -33.52
CA ALA A 156 58.66 -20.23 -33.45
C ALA A 156 59.24 -21.63 -33.11
N ASP A 157 58.45 -22.50 -32.48
CA ASP A 157 58.88 -23.83 -32.02
C ASP A 157 58.59 -24.96 -33.04
N TYR A 158 58.17 -24.64 -34.28
CA TYR A 158 57.91 -25.63 -35.33
C TYR A 158 59.01 -25.69 -36.43
N TYR A 159 60.13 -24.97 -36.26
CA TYR A 159 61.25 -24.95 -37.21
C TYR A 159 62.62 -25.19 -36.56
N PHE A 160 62.69 -26.02 -35.50
CA PHE A 160 63.95 -26.58 -35.02
C PHE A 160 63.85 -28.09 -34.78
#